data_AF-A0A1H8Y9T4-F1
#
_entry.id   AF-A0A1H8Y9T4-F1
#
_cell.length_a   1.000
_cell.length_b   1.000
_cell.length_c   1.000
_cell.angle_alpha   90.00
_cell.angle_beta   90.00
_cell.angle_gamma   90.00
#
_symmetry.space_group_name_H-M   'P 1'
#
loop_
_entity.id
_entity.type
_entity.pdbx_description
1 polymer ?
#
loop_
_entity_poly.entity_id
_entity_poly.type
_entity_poly.pdbx_seq_one_letter_code
_entity_poly.pdbx_strand_id
1 'polypeptide(L)'
;MAGFRRRVPGFRETGLQRSAPPLIVYTSAEAHSSVDKAAAILGIGVGNVRHIRTDEQNRMDVTALAEADRRAGSRPWCVVATCGTVNTGAVEPIADLCTAEGLWLHVDGAYGALFLLCEELRDLMGGCGRDGGP
;
A
#
# COMPACT_ATOMS: atom_id res chain seq x y z
N MET A 1 13.05 2.85 5.53
CA MET A 1 12.64 1.94 6.63
C MET A 1 12.17 2.64 7.93
N ALA A 2 12.14 3.98 8.03
CA ALA A 2 11.72 4.68 9.26
C ALA A 2 10.20 4.74 9.51
N GLY A 3 9.36 4.59 8.47
CA GLY A 3 7.90 4.79 8.57
C GLY A 3 7.10 3.68 9.27
N PHE A 4 7.60 2.44 9.24
CA PHE A 4 6.89 1.25 9.74
C PHE A 4 6.94 1.13 11.28
N ARG A 5 8.08 1.43 11.90
CA ARG A 5 8.30 1.33 13.36
C ARG A 5 7.42 2.27 14.18
N ARG A 6 6.96 3.38 13.59
CA ARG A 6 6.19 4.41 14.30
C ARG A 6 4.70 4.08 14.46
N ARG A 7 4.18 3.15 13.65
CA ARG A 7 2.73 2.95 13.49
C ARG A 7 2.15 1.79 14.29
N VAL A 8 2.98 0.78 14.61
CA VAL A 8 2.67 -0.28 15.58
C VAL A 8 3.90 -0.49 16.48
N PRO A 9 4.09 0.35 17.51
CA PRO A 9 5.25 0.24 18.40
C PRO A 9 5.33 -1.13 19.08
N GLY A 10 6.54 -1.67 19.24
CA GLY A 10 6.76 -2.93 19.96
C GLY A 10 6.29 -4.21 19.25
N PHE A 11 5.78 -4.12 18.01
CA PHE A 11 5.22 -5.29 17.31
C PHE A 11 6.25 -6.40 17.06
N ARG A 12 7.54 -6.08 17.00
CA ARG A 12 8.60 -7.09 16.84
C ARG A 12 8.74 -7.97 18.08
N GLU A 13 8.52 -7.39 19.24
CA GLU A 13 8.65 -8.03 20.54
C GLU A 13 7.33 -8.68 20.98
N THR A 14 6.19 -8.05 20.71
CA THR A 14 4.86 -8.50 21.18
C THR A 14 3.99 -9.16 20.11
N GLY A 15 4.43 -9.15 18.86
CA GLY A 15 3.65 -9.60 17.71
C GLY A 15 2.48 -8.68 17.34
N LEU A 16 1.90 -8.93 16.16
CA LEU A 16 0.70 -8.23 15.67
C LEU A 16 -0.60 -8.75 16.29
N GLN A 17 -0.60 -9.92 16.94
CA GLN A 17 -1.81 -10.46 17.60
C GLN A 17 -2.37 -9.54 18.69
N ARG A 18 -1.52 -8.71 19.30
CA ARG A 18 -1.91 -7.71 20.30
C ARG A 18 -2.18 -6.32 19.71
N SER A 19 -2.09 -6.15 18.39
CA SER A 19 -2.37 -4.86 17.78
C SER A 19 -3.88 -4.60 17.81
N ALA A 20 -4.32 -3.79 18.78
CA ALA A 20 -5.64 -3.19 18.80
C ALA A 20 -5.50 -1.70 18.45
N PRO A 21 -6.29 -1.16 17.51
CA PRO A 21 -7.33 -1.83 16.72
C PRO A 21 -6.79 -2.66 15.53
N PRO A 22 -7.60 -3.54 14.89
CA PRO A 22 -7.20 -4.35 13.74
C PRO A 22 -6.61 -3.52 12.61
N LEU A 23 -5.52 -3.97 12.00
CA LEU A 23 -4.85 -3.25 10.91
C LEU A 23 -5.55 -3.53 9.58
N ILE A 24 -5.75 -2.48 8.77
CA ILE A 24 -6.31 -2.59 7.42
C ILE A 24 -5.24 -2.28 6.38
N VAL A 25 -5.16 -3.15 5.38
CA VAL A 25 -4.30 -3.02 4.19
C VAL A 25 -5.18 -2.70 2.99
N TYR A 26 -4.84 -1.66 2.23
CA TYR A 26 -5.49 -1.34 0.97
C TYR A 26 -4.60 -1.73 -0.20
N THR A 27 -5.18 -2.32 -1.25
CA THR A 27 -4.44 -2.67 -2.46
C THR A 27 -5.38 -2.68 -3.66
N SER A 28 -4.82 -2.60 -4.86
CA SER A 28 -5.62 -2.67 -6.09
C SER A 28 -6.26 -4.06 -6.22
N ALA A 29 -7.46 -4.12 -6.80
CA ALA A 29 -8.11 -5.39 -7.13
C ALA A 29 -7.28 -6.24 -8.12
N GLU A 30 -6.39 -5.61 -8.88
CA GLU A 30 -5.46 -6.26 -9.81
C GLU A 30 -4.08 -6.54 -9.17
N ALA A 31 -3.93 -6.32 -7.87
CA ALA A 31 -2.67 -6.54 -7.18
C ALA A 31 -2.28 -8.02 -7.16
N HIS A 32 -0.99 -8.29 -7.11
CA HIS A 32 -0.49 -9.65 -7.08
C HIS A 32 -0.91 -10.37 -5.78
N SER A 33 -1.24 -11.66 -5.90
CA SER A 33 -1.68 -12.52 -4.77
C SER A 33 -0.70 -12.58 -3.58
N SER A 34 0.54 -12.09 -3.73
CA SER A 34 1.51 -11.94 -2.65
C SER A 34 1.02 -11.05 -1.52
N VAL A 35 0.14 -10.07 -1.80
CA VAL A 35 -0.40 -9.17 -0.76
C VAL A 35 -1.24 -9.96 0.25
N ASP A 36 -2.18 -10.78 -0.24
CA ASP A 36 -3.02 -11.63 0.62
C ASP A 36 -2.17 -12.66 1.39
N LYS A 37 -1.17 -13.25 0.72
CA LYS A 37 -0.23 -14.18 1.36
C LYS A 37 0.55 -13.50 2.49
N ALA A 38 1.04 -12.27 2.27
CA ALA A 38 1.73 -11.51 3.29
C ALA A 38 0.82 -11.18 4.47
N ALA A 39 -0.43 -10.78 4.22
CA ALA A 39 -1.40 -10.50 5.28
C ALA A 39 -1.70 -11.76 6.12
N ALA A 40 -1.80 -12.93 5.50
CA ALA A 40 -1.97 -14.20 6.19
C ALA A 40 -0.74 -14.56 7.05
N ILE A 41 0.47 -14.49 6.48
CA ILE A 41 1.73 -14.84 7.17
C ILE A 41 2.00 -13.90 8.35
N LEU A 42 1.73 -12.60 8.20
CA LEU A 42 1.92 -11.60 9.24
C LEU A 42 0.86 -11.65 10.35
N GLY A 43 -0.18 -12.48 10.20
CA GLY A 43 -1.28 -12.56 11.16
C GLY A 43 -2.21 -11.34 11.13
N ILE A 44 -2.18 -10.54 10.06
CA ILE A 44 -3.14 -9.45 9.81
C ILE A 44 -4.50 -10.03 9.43
N GLY A 45 -4.49 -11.13 8.67
CA GLY A 45 -5.69 -11.81 8.17
C GLY A 45 -6.16 -11.25 6.83
N VAL A 46 -6.51 -12.15 5.91
CA VAL A 46 -6.95 -11.78 4.54
C VAL A 46 -8.23 -10.95 4.55
N GLY A 47 -9.12 -11.18 5.53
CA GLY A 47 -10.34 -10.38 5.72
C GLY A 47 -10.09 -8.90 6.08
N ASN A 48 -8.84 -8.52 6.38
CA ASN A 48 -8.41 -7.15 6.63
C ASN A 48 -7.67 -6.53 5.43
N VAL A 49 -7.63 -7.22 4.29
CA VAL A 49 -7.17 -6.66 3.01
C VAL A 49 -8.39 -6.13 2.25
N ARG A 50 -8.32 -4.87 1.83
CA ARG A 50 -9.34 -4.19 1.03
C ARG A 50 -8.82 -4.09 -0.40
N HIS A 51 -9.43 -4.87 -1.29
CA HIS A 51 -9.18 -4.83 -2.73
C HIS A 51 -10.04 -3.75 -3.37
N ILE A 52 -9.39 -2.73 -3.91
CA ILE A 52 -10.03 -1.51 -4.41
C ILE A 52 -9.95 -1.50 -5.93
N ARG A 53 -11.09 -1.26 -6.60
CA ARG A 53 -11.09 -1.03 -8.05
C ARG A 53 -10.44 0.31 -8.36
N THR A 54 -9.57 0.31 -9.35
CA THR A 54 -8.97 1.54 -9.86
C THR A 54 -9.87 2.22 -10.89
N ASP A 55 -9.75 3.53 -11.04
CA ASP A 55 -10.37 4.28 -12.13
C ASP A 55 -9.68 4.02 -13.49
N GLU A 56 -10.16 4.70 -14.53
CA GLU A 56 -9.60 4.62 -15.90
C GLU A 56 -8.15 5.11 -16.00
N GLN A 57 -7.67 5.85 -14.99
CA GLN A 57 -6.29 6.33 -14.88
C GLN A 57 -5.45 5.45 -13.94
N ASN A 58 -5.95 4.26 -13.58
CA ASN A 58 -5.33 3.32 -12.65
C ASN A 58 -5.08 3.93 -11.26
N ARG A 59 -6.04 4.68 -10.72
CA ARG A 59 -5.93 5.27 -9.38
C ARG A 59 -6.90 4.59 -8.42
N MET A 60 -6.41 4.22 -7.24
CA MET A 60 -7.26 3.88 -6.11
C MET A 60 -7.67 5.15 -5.35
N ASP A 61 -8.95 5.25 -4.99
CA ASP A 61 -9.42 6.18 -3.96
C ASP A 61 -9.66 5.41 -2.65
N VAL A 62 -8.81 5.67 -1.66
CA VAL A 62 -8.86 5.02 -0.34
C VAL A 62 -9.51 5.90 0.72
N THR A 63 -9.84 7.16 0.41
CA THR A 63 -10.23 8.19 1.38
C THR A 63 -11.47 7.79 2.17
N ALA A 64 -12.57 7.54 1.46
CA ALA A 64 -13.85 7.18 2.06
C ALA A 64 -13.78 5.84 2.80
N LEU A 65 -12.99 4.89 2.28
CA LEU A 65 -12.79 3.58 2.89
C LEU A 65 -11.99 3.68 4.19
N ALA A 66 -10.90 4.46 4.19
CA ALA A 66 -10.11 4.71 5.38
C ALA A 66 -10.94 5.39 6.48
N GLU A 67 -11.78 6.35 6.13
CA GLU A 67 -12.71 6.97 7.08
C GLU A 67 -13.73 5.97 7.63
N ALA A 68 -14.33 5.14 6.77
CA ALA A 68 -15.27 4.10 7.19
C ALA A 68 -14.63 3.08 8.12
N ASP A 69 -13.43 2.58 7.80
CA ASP A 69 -12.69 1.63 8.63
C ASP A 69 -12.32 2.24 9.99
N ARG A 70 -11.91 3.53 10.04
CA ARG A 70 -11.68 4.25 11.32
C ARG A 70 -12.95 4.28 12.18
N ARG A 71 -14.10 4.62 11.58
CA ARG A 71 -15.40 4.65 12.28
C ARG A 71 -15.84 3.26 12.77
N ALA A 72 -15.46 2.21 12.04
CA ALA A 72 -15.73 0.83 12.43
C ALA A 72 -14.77 0.29 13.52
N GLY A 73 -13.86 1.12 14.03
CA GLY A 73 -12.90 0.71 15.06
C GLY A 73 -11.71 -0.08 14.51
N SER A 74 -11.43 0.03 13.21
CA SER A 74 -10.22 -0.50 12.57
C SER A 74 -9.15 0.58 12.42
N ARG A 75 -7.91 0.18 12.16
CA ARG A 75 -6.77 1.07 11.92
C ARG A 75 -6.33 0.95 10.46
N PRO A 76 -6.70 1.90 9.57
CA PRO A 76 -6.04 2.07 8.29
C PRO A 76 -4.53 2.16 8.49
N TRP A 77 -3.77 1.29 7.83
CA TRP A 77 -2.36 1.11 8.15
C TRP A 77 -1.44 1.33 6.95
N CYS A 78 -1.69 0.63 5.86
CA CYS A 78 -0.87 0.75 4.65
C CYS A 78 -1.67 0.60 3.36
N VAL A 79 -1.11 1.17 2.31
CA VAL A 79 -1.47 0.95 0.92
C VAL A 79 -0.33 0.16 0.28
N VAL A 80 -0.66 -0.92 -0.41
CA VAL A 80 0.24 -1.60 -1.34
C VAL A 80 -0.18 -1.18 -2.74
N ALA A 81 0.57 -0.23 -3.29
CA ALA A 81 0.39 0.27 -4.64
C ALA A 81 1.26 -0.54 -5.60
N THR A 82 0.76 -0.84 -6.80
CA THR A 82 1.54 -1.53 -7.82
C THR A 82 2.14 -0.50 -8.77
N CYS A 83 3.44 -0.62 -9.02
CA CYS A 83 4.13 0.15 -10.04
C CYS A 83 4.55 -0.75 -11.17
N GLY A 84 3.85 -0.61 -12.30
CA GLY A 84 3.89 -1.55 -13.39
C GLY A 84 3.03 -2.77 -13.08
N THR A 85 1.70 -2.62 -13.12
CA THR A 85 0.80 -3.77 -13.06
C THR A 85 1.19 -4.78 -14.14
N VAL A 86 1.11 -6.08 -13.82
CA VAL A 86 1.56 -7.15 -14.73
C VAL A 86 0.83 -7.10 -16.08
N ASN A 87 -0.42 -6.62 -16.08
CA ASN A 87 -1.27 -6.61 -17.26
C ASN A 87 -1.20 -5.32 -18.08
N THR A 88 -0.99 -4.14 -17.46
CA THR A 88 -1.07 -2.84 -18.16
C THR A 88 0.16 -1.95 -18.00
N GLY A 89 1.12 -2.32 -17.14
CA GLY A 89 2.30 -1.49 -16.87
C GLY A 89 1.96 -0.19 -16.13
N ALA A 90 0.76 -0.08 -15.55
CA ALA A 90 0.28 1.16 -14.95
C ALA A 90 1.00 1.51 -13.64
N VAL A 91 1.16 2.81 -13.41
CA VAL A 91 1.77 3.41 -12.22
C VAL A 91 0.70 4.19 -11.46
N GLU A 92 0.45 3.83 -10.20
CA GLU A 92 -0.58 4.45 -9.37
C GLU A 92 -0.04 5.70 -8.65
N PRO A 93 -0.53 6.92 -8.97
CA PRO A 93 -0.09 8.17 -8.33
C PRO A 93 -0.73 8.38 -6.95
N ILE A 94 -0.37 7.57 -5.96
CA ILE A 94 -1.07 7.50 -4.65
C ILE A 94 -0.26 8.06 -3.47
N ALA A 95 0.96 8.55 -3.70
CA ALA A 95 1.85 9.00 -2.64
C ALA A 95 1.29 10.18 -1.81
N ASP A 96 0.64 11.14 -2.47
CA ASP A 96 0.01 12.29 -1.79
C ASP A 96 -1.19 11.88 -0.96
N LEU A 97 -2.03 11.02 -1.51
CA LEU A 97 -3.17 10.46 -0.79
C LEU A 97 -2.72 9.69 0.45
N CYS A 98 -1.70 8.85 0.33
CA CYS A 98 -1.13 8.14 1.48
C CYS A 98 -0.59 9.10 2.54
N THR A 99 0.01 10.21 2.13
CA THR A 99 0.54 11.22 3.06
C THR A 99 -0.60 11.93 3.78
N ALA A 100 -1.61 12.39 3.04
CA ALA A 100 -2.79 13.07 3.59
C ALA A 100 -3.58 12.18 4.57
N GLU A 101 -3.75 10.89 4.24
CA GLU A 101 -4.47 9.92 5.06
C GLU A 101 -3.61 9.32 6.19
N GLY A 102 -2.33 9.68 6.26
CA GLY A 102 -1.39 9.11 7.22
C GLY A 102 -1.25 7.60 7.06
N LEU A 103 -1.21 7.08 5.83
CA LEU A 103 -1.04 5.67 5.45
C LEU A 103 0.40 5.38 5.05
N TRP A 104 0.86 4.15 5.26
CA TRP A 104 2.19 3.74 4.80
C TRP A 104 2.08 3.29 3.36
N LEU A 105 2.84 3.89 2.47
CA LEU A 105 2.93 3.46 1.09
C LEU A 105 4.02 2.39 0.94
N HIS A 106 3.61 1.19 0.53
CA HIS A 106 4.49 0.18 -0.06
C HIS A 106 4.25 0.16 -1.57
N VAL A 107 5.34 0.26 -2.33
CA VAL A 107 5.29 0.17 -3.79
C VAL A 107 5.78 -1.21 -4.20
N ASP A 108 4.89 -2.01 -4.77
CA ASP A 108 5.24 -3.26 -5.45
C ASP A 108 5.80 -2.90 -6.84
N GLY A 109 7.12 -2.82 -6.90
CA GLY A 109 7.87 -2.60 -8.14
C GLY A 109 8.48 -3.87 -8.71
N ALA A 110 8.02 -5.07 -8.33
CA ALA A 110 8.62 -6.33 -8.78
C ALA A 110 8.71 -6.43 -10.31
N TYR A 111 7.75 -5.81 -11.02
CA TYR A 111 7.76 -5.66 -12.47
C TYR A 111 8.21 -4.26 -12.91
N GLY A 112 7.51 -3.20 -12.49
CA GLY A 112 7.74 -1.86 -13.05
C GLY A 112 9.01 -1.16 -12.55
N ALA A 113 9.62 -1.56 -11.43
CA ALA A 113 10.85 -0.90 -10.97
C ALA A 113 12.02 -1.07 -11.97
N LEU A 114 12.00 -2.10 -12.82
CA LEU A 114 12.97 -2.28 -13.89
C LEU A 114 12.93 -1.12 -14.91
N PHE A 115 11.78 -0.46 -15.08
CA PHE A 115 11.66 0.69 -15.98
C PHE A 115 12.47 1.90 -15.52
N LEU A 116 12.85 1.98 -14.23
CA LEU A 116 13.76 3.03 -13.74
C LEU A 116 15.18 2.94 -14.32
N LEU A 117 15.57 1.75 -14.79
CA LEU A 117 16.87 1.49 -15.41
C LEU A 117 16.93 1.92 -16.88
N CYS A 118 15.78 2.12 -17.52
CA CYS A 118 15.65 2.62 -18.88
C CYS A 118 15.45 4.14 -18.80
N GLU A 119 16.37 4.92 -19.35
CA GLU A 119 16.30 6.40 -19.27
C GLU A 119 15.02 6.94 -19.90
N GLU A 120 14.54 6.29 -20.96
CA GLU A 120 13.34 6.65 -21.71
C GLU A 120 12.04 6.38 -20.94
N LEU A 121 12.06 5.43 -19.99
CA LEU A 121 10.87 5.02 -19.22
C LEU A 121 10.92 5.48 -17.76
N ARG A 122 12.01 6.09 -17.33
CA ARG A 122 12.21 6.53 -15.94
C ARG A 122 11.13 7.52 -15.48
N ASP A 123 10.75 8.45 -16.35
CA ASP A 123 9.76 9.49 -16.02
C ASP A 123 8.35 8.92 -15.80
N LEU A 124 8.02 7.78 -16.44
CA LEU A 124 6.76 7.07 -16.23
C LEU A 124 6.59 6.63 -14.76
N MET A 125 7.72 6.39 -14.07
CA MET A 125 7.76 5.88 -12.70
C MET A 125 7.78 6.99 -11.64
N GLY A 126 7.85 8.27 -12.03
CA GLY A 126 7.92 9.41 -11.10
C GLY A 126 6.72 9.54 -10.16
N GLY A 127 5.57 8.92 -10.49
CA GLY A 127 4.36 8.92 -9.65
C GLY A 127 4.32 7.85 -8.57
N CYS A 128 5.24 6.87 -8.61
CA CYS A 128 5.18 5.65 -7.80
C CYS A 128 5.43 5.85 -6.31
N GLY A 129 6.34 6.76 -5.97
CA GLY A 129 6.77 6.93 -4.59
C GLY A 129 7.72 8.11 -4.46
N ARG A 130 7.87 8.59 -3.24
CA ARG A 130 8.89 9.59 -2.90
C ARG A 130 10.16 8.86 -2.49
N ASP A 131 11.26 9.17 -3.15
CA ASP A 131 12.61 9.06 -2.61
C ASP A 131 12.65 9.87 -1.31
N GLY A 132 12.82 9.16 -0.20
CA GLY A 132 12.67 9.74 1.13
C GLY A 132 13.74 10.77 1.47
N GLY A 133 13.54 12.02 1.08
CA GLY A 133 14.24 13.15 1.69
C GLY A 133 13.57 14.50 1.43
N PRO A 134 13.87 15.51 2.27
CA PRO A 134 14.01 15.46 3.73
C PRO A 134 12.67 15.42 4.47
#